data_AF-A0A959L337-F1
#
_entry.id   AF-A0A959L337-F1
#
_cell.length_a   1.000
_cell.length_b   1.000
_cell.length_c   1.000
_cell.angle_alpha   90.00
_cell.angle_beta   90.00
_cell.angle_gamma   90.00
#
_symmetry.space_group_name_H-M   'P 1'
#
loop_
_entity.id
_entity.type
_entity.pdbx_description
1 polymer ?
#
loop_
_entity_poly.entity_id
_entity_poly.type
_entity_poly.pdbx_seq_one_letter_code
_entity_poly.pdbx_strand_id
1 'polypeptide(L)'
;MIEIEQFMDPDTLREVATGTVHEDIRHDYTDDEIIKLKDDYFKANKFLTVRKGALDSFKELMKVAKEHDEIVEWLEDLKLLDFGQIGSKSLSEQSKALMRKINQGYTLENKKLYAVPYYENREMAFYDEHGSYVYHRKLKPGENQITITSKTA
;
A
#
# COMPACT_ATOMS: atom_id res chain seq x y z
N MET A 1 -27.90 -26.22 -6.40
CA MET A 1 -26.64 -25.52 -6.06
C MET A 1 -26.67 -24.25 -6.88
N ILE A 2 -26.71 -23.10 -6.21
CA ILE A 2 -26.77 -21.79 -6.87
C ILE A 2 -25.34 -21.38 -7.21
N GLU A 3 -25.12 -20.71 -8.33
CA GLU A 3 -23.81 -20.15 -8.68
C GLU A 3 -23.56 -18.86 -7.87
N ILE A 4 -22.37 -18.72 -7.29
CA ILE A 4 -21.97 -17.47 -6.64
C ILE A 4 -21.61 -16.48 -7.74
N GLU A 5 -22.39 -15.40 -7.83
CA GLU A 5 -22.23 -14.37 -8.83
C GLU A 5 -20.86 -13.70 -8.66
N GLN A 6 -20.13 -13.52 -9.76
CA GLN A 6 -18.82 -12.86 -9.75
C GLN A 6 -18.93 -11.34 -9.63
N PHE A 7 -20.11 -10.80 -9.95
CA PHE A 7 -20.42 -9.38 -9.84
C PHE A 7 -21.86 -9.22 -9.36
N MET A 8 -22.05 -8.32 -8.39
CA MET A 8 -23.35 -7.90 -7.90
C MET A 8 -23.41 -6.38 -7.97
N ASP A 9 -24.49 -5.82 -8.53
CA ASP A 9 -24.67 -4.37 -8.58
C ASP A 9 -24.51 -3.76 -7.16
N PRO A 10 -23.73 -2.67 -6.97
CA PRO A 10 -23.42 -2.13 -5.66
C PRO A 10 -24.64 -1.73 -4.81
N ASP A 11 -25.74 -1.29 -5.44
CA ASP A 11 -26.95 -0.93 -4.71
C ASP A 11 -27.67 -2.20 -4.25
N THR A 12 -27.78 -3.20 -5.12
CA THR A 12 -28.28 -4.54 -4.76
C THR A 12 -27.45 -5.16 -3.63
N LEU A 13 -26.12 -5.07 -3.73
CA LEU A 13 -25.19 -5.61 -2.73
C LEU A 13 -25.45 -5.02 -1.34
N ARG A 14 -25.68 -3.71 -1.26
CA ARG A 14 -25.97 -3.04 0.02
C ARG A 14 -27.31 -3.47 0.61
N GLU A 15 -28.28 -3.80 -0.22
CA GLU A 15 -29.60 -4.27 0.22
C GLU A 15 -29.56 -5.70 0.74
N VAL A 16 -28.82 -6.59 0.07
CA VAL A 16 -28.81 -8.04 0.38
C VAL A 16 -27.71 -8.46 1.35
N ALA A 17 -26.67 -7.62 1.54
CA ALA A 17 -25.60 -7.91 2.48
C ALA A 17 -26.14 -8.00 3.92
N THR A 18 -25.78 -9.08 4.61
CA THR A 18 -26.15 -9.29 6.02
C THR A 18 -25.23 -8.57 7.01
N GLY A 19 -24.12 -8.03 6.51
CA GLY A 19 -23.18 -7.26 7.30
C GLY A 19 -21.95 -6.87 6.49
N THR A 20 -21.04 -6.17 7.15
CA THR A 20 -19.77 -5.76 6.56
C THR A 20 -18.62 -6.12 7.48
N VAL A 21 -17.50 -6.51 6.90
CA VAL A 21 -16.25 -6.82 7.61
C VAL A 21 -15.11 -5.98 7.04
N HIS A 22 -14.08 -5.73 7.84
CA HIS A 22 -12.83 -5.14 7.35
C HIS A 22 -11.76 -6.21 7.42
N GLU A 23 -11.15 -6.53 6.29
CA GLU A 23 -10.16 -7.60 6.18
C GLU A 23 -8.98 -7.17 5.33
N ASP A 24 -7.80 -7.71 5.65
CA ASP A 24 -6.58 -7.50 4.90
C ASP A 24 -6.59 -8.38 3.65
N ILE A 25 -6.85 -7.76 2.49
CA ILE A 25 -6.95 -8.43 1.21
C ILE A 25 -5.66 -8.21 0.42
N ARG A 26 -5.17 -9.28 -0.20
CA ARG A 26 -4.04 -9.22 -1.11
C ARG A 26 -4.43 -8.39 -2.34
N HIS A 27 -3.72 -7.29 -2.54
CA HIS A 27 -3.71 -6.50 -3.77
C HIS A 27 -2.39 -6.76 -4.49
N ASP A 28 -2.46 -7.44 -5.64
CA ASP A 28 -1.31 -7.61 -6.51
C ASP A 28 -1.10 -6.33 -7.33
N TYR A 29 0.12 -5.82 -7.32
CA TYR A 29 0.43 -4.58 -8.03
C TYR A 29 0.33 -4.80 -9.54
N THR A 30 -0.28 -3.83 -10.21
CA THR A 30 -0.20 -3.68 -11.67
C THR A 30 1.22 -3.28 -12.09
N ASP A 31 1.53 -3.48 -13.38
CA ASP A 31 2.82 -3.07 -13.94
C ASP A 31 3.08 -1.57 -13.75
N ASP A 32 2.06 -0.73 -13.89
CA ASP A 32 2.14 0.73 -13.69
C ASP A 32 2.44 1.09 -12.23
N GLU A 33 1.85 0.38 -11.26
CA GLU A 33 2.15 0.55 -9.84
C GLU A 33 3.58 0.11 -9.51
N ILE A 34 4.05 -1.00 -10.10
CA ILE A 34 5.44 -1.44 -9.97
C ILE A 34 6.41 -0.39 -10.54
N ILE A 35 6.09 0.22 -11.68
CA ILE A 35 6.89 1.30 -12.27
C ILE A 35 6.96 2.50 -11.32
N LYS A 36 5.83 2.94 -10.77
CA LYS A 36 5.80 4.04 -9.78
C LYS A 36 6.64 3.73 -8.54
N LEU A 37 6.53 2.51 -8.01
CA LEU A 37 7.34 2.07 -6.87
C LEU A 37 8.85 2.10 -7.19
N LYS A 38 9.23 1.70 -8.41
CA LYS A 38 10.62 1.78 -8.88
C LYS A 38 11.09 3.23 -8.99
N ASP A 39 10.29 4.13 -9.54
CA ASP A 39 10.63 5.55 -9.65
C ASP A 39 10.86 6.18 -8.27
N ASP A 40 10.00 5.88 -7.31
CA ASP A 40 10.15 6.36 -5.93
C ASP A 40 11.39 5.75 -5.27
N TYR A 41 11.69 4.49 -5.54
CA TYR A 41 12.92 3.84 -5.09
C TYR A 41 14.16 4.52 -5.68
N PHE A 42 14.15 4.84 -6.98
CA PHE A 42 15.25 5.54 -7.64
C PHE A 42 15.46 6.94 -7.07
N LYS A 43 14.39 7.71 -6.83
CA LYS A 43 14.48 9.03 -6.20
C LYS A 43 15.09 8.95 -4.81
N ALA A 44 14.63 8.03 -3.96
CA ALA A 44 15.16 7.84 -2.62
C ALA A 44 16.67 7.51 -2.64
N ASN A 45 17.09 6.61 -3.54
CA ASN A 45 18.50 6.25 -3.68
C ASN A 45 19.34 7.38 -4.28
N LYS A 46 18.81 8.16 -5.23
CA LYS A 46 19.49 9.34 -5.77
C LYS A 46 19.84 10.32 -4.64
N PHE A 47 18.88 10.65 -3.77
CA PHE A 47 19.15 11.55 -2.63
C PHE A 47 20.19 10.99 -1.66
N LEU A 48 20.12 9.70 -1.34
CA LEU A 48 21.12 9.04 -0.50
C LEU A 48 22.53 9.12 -1.09
N THR A 49 22.67 8.82 -2.39
CA THR A 49 23.95 8.85 -3.09
C THR A 49 24.52 10.26 -3.16
N VAL A 50 23.69 11.25 -3.50
CA VAL A 50 24.13 12.65 -3.58
C VAL A 50 24.59 13.18 -2.22
N ARG A 51 23.85 12.87 -1.14
CA ARG A 51 24.26 13.24 0.24
C ARG A 51 25.56 12.57 0.67
N LYS A 52 25.72 11.29 0.34
CA LYS A 52 26.95 10.56 0.65
C LYS A 52 28.13 11.13 -0.12
N GLY A 53 27.97 11.37 -1.42
CA GLY A 53 28.98 11.99 -2.27
C GLY A 53 29.40 13.36 -1.73
N ALA A 54 28.43 14.21 -1.38
CA ALA A 54 28.69 15.49 -0.71
C ALA A 54 29.53 15.32 0.57
N LEU A 55 29.14 14.42 1.47
CA LEU A 55 29.88 14.18 2.71
C LEU A 55 31.30 13.66 2.46
N ASP A 56 31.48 12.78 1.48
CA ASP A 56 32.78 12.21 1.16
C ASP A 56 33.69 13.29 0.52
N SER A 57 33.15 14.12 -0.39
CA SER A 57 33.84 15.29 -0.93
C SER A 57 34.24 16.30 0.15
N PHE A 58 33.37 16.58 1.13
CA PHE A 58 33.69 17.43 2.27
C PHE A 58 34.89 16.89 3.06
N LYS A 59 34.91 15.59 3.34
CA LYS A 59 35.99 14.96 4.09
C LYS A 59 37.32 15.04 3.33
N GLU A 60 37.31 14.89 2.01
CA GLU A 60 38.53 15.07 1.21
C GLU A 60 38.98 16.53 1.19
N LEU A 61 38.05 17.48 1.05
CA LEU A 61 38.37 18.91 1.13
C LEU A 61 39.03 19.25 2.46
N MET A 62 38.48 18.80 3.59
CA MET A 62 39.05 19.03 4.92
C MET A 62 40.46 18.47 5.13
N LYS A 63 40.92 17.51 4.30
CA LYS A 63 42.29 17.00 4.36
C LYS A 63 43.29 17.86 3.59
N VAL A 64 42.83 18.56 2.55
CA VAL A 64 43.68 19.26 1.58
C VAL A 64 43.61 20.77 1.76
N ALA A 65 42.43 21.29 2.09
CA ALA A 65 42.19 22.70 2.31
C ALA A 65 43.05 23.22 3.46
N LYS A 66 43.77 24.30 3.19
CA LYS A 66 44.63 24.98 4.17
C LYS A 66 43.98 26.22 4.76
N GLU A 67 42.99 26.76 4.05
CA GLU A 67 42.37 28.05 4.35
C GLU A 67 40.86 27.89 4.55
N HIS A 68 40.32 28.69 5.47
CA HIS A 68 38.91 28.66 5.84
C HIS A 68 37.99 29.04 4.66
N ASP A 69 38.44 29.93 3.77
CA ASP A 69 37.62 30.48 2.69
C ASP A 69 37.29 29.42 1.62
N GLU A 70 38.22 28.50 1.33
CA GLU A 70 37.98 27.36 0.43
C GLU A 70 36.86 26.43 0.94
N ILE A 71 36.76 26.29 2.27
CA ILE A 71 35.70 25.49 2.91
C ILE A 71 34.35 26.21 2.82
N VAL A 72 34.34 27.54 2.98
CA VAL A 72 33.12 28.36 2.89
C VAL A 72 32.55 28.34 1.48
N GLU A 73 33.38 28.55 0.46
CA GLU A 73 32.96 28.54 -0.96
C GLU A 73 32.32 27.18 -1.32
N TRP A 74 32.94 26.08 -0.90
CA TRP A 74 32.39 24.74 -1.13
C TRP A 74 31.03 24.51 -0.41
N LEU A 75 30.88 25.04 0.81
CA LEU A 75 29.61 24.95 1.54
C LEU A 75 28.49 25.76 0.85
N GLU A 76 28.82 26.85 0.17
CA GLU A 76 27.86 27.62 -0.62
C GLU A 76 27.41 26.87 -1.87
N ASP A 77 28.34 26.23 -2.58
CA ASP A 77 28.02 25.35 -3.71
C ASP A 77 27.11 24.20 -3.28
N LEU A 78 27.31 23.66 -2.07
CA LEU A 78 26.47 22.61 -1.55
C LEU A 78 25.02 23.03 -1.33
N LYS A 79 24.78 24.30 -0.97
CA LYS A 79 23.41 24.83 -0.76
C LYS A 79 22.60 24.85 -2.06
N LEU A 80 23.25 24.81 -3.22
CA LEU A 80 22.59 24.72 -4.52
C LEU A 80 22.05 23.31 -4.82
N LEU A 81 22.49 22.30 -4.06
CA LEU A 81 22.01 20.93 -4.20
C LEU A 81 20.70 20.75 -3.42
N ASP A 82 19.64 20.34 -4.13
CA ASP A 82 18.40 19.91 -3.49
C ASP A 82 18.58 18.50 -2.91
N PHE A 83 18.68 18.44 -1.59
CA PHE A 83 18.76 17.19 -0.85
C PHE A 83 17.41 16.66 -0.39
N GLY A 84 16.31 17.40 -0.59
CA GLY A 84 15.00 17.13 0.00
C GLY A 84 14.96 17.30 1.53
N GLN A 85 13.76 17.25 2.12
CA GLN A 85 13.55 17.50 3.55
C GLN A 85 13.66 16.24 4.44
N ILE A 86 13.59 15.04 3.85
CA ILE A 86 13.59 13.77 4.59
C ILE A 86 15.02 13.42 5.03
N GLY A 87 15.25 13.03 6.28
CA GLY A 87 16.57 12.62 6.77
C GLY A 87 17.10 11.33 6.11
N SER A 88 18.43 11.14 6.10
CA SER A 88 19.07 10.00 5.41
C SER A 88 18.67 8.64 5.98
N LYS A 89 18.43 8.56 7.30
CA LYS A 89 17.94 7.33 7.94
C LYS A 89 16.55 6.95 7.42
N SER A 90 15.62 7.91 7.39
CA SER A 90 14.27 7.72 6.89
C SER A 90 14.26 7.36 5.39
N LEU A 91 15.10 8.00 4.58
CA LEU A 91 15.27 7.64 3.16
C LEU A 91 15.78 6.19 2.99
N SER A 92 16.69 5.74 3.85
CA SER A 92 17.20 4.36 3.83
C SER A 92 16.11 3.34 4.20
N GLU A 93 15.31 3.64 5.23
CA GLU A 93 14.17 2.81 5.63
C GLU A 93 13.10 2.75 4.53
N GLN A 94 12.79 3.89 3.92
CA GLN A 94 11.87 3.98 2.78
C GLN A 94 12.37 3.17 1.59
N SER A 95 13.64 3.31 1.21
CA SER A 95 14.26 2.56 0.10
C SER A 95 14.16 1.04 0.33
N LYS A 96 14.43 0.56 1.55
CA LYS A 96 14.26 -0.86 1.91
C LYS A 96 12.81 -1.31 1.83
N ALA A 97 11.86 -0.49 2.29
CA ALA A 97 10.44 -0.81 2.23
C ALA A 97 9.92 -0.89 0.79
N LEU A 98 10.31 0.06 -0.07
CA LEU A 98 9.98 0.08 -1.49
C LEU A 98 10.52 -1.16 -2.20
N MET A 99 11.79 -1.52 -1.96
CA MET A 99 12.39 -2.71 -2.57
C MET A 99 11.67 -4.00 -2.14
N ARG A 100 11.24 -4.10 -0.88
CA ARG A 100 10.42 -5.23 -0.42
C ARG A 100 9.09 -5.31 -1.16
N LYS A 101 8.38 -4.18 -1.32
CA LYS A 101 7.12 -4.12 -2.07
C LYS A 101 7.31 -4.55 -3.52
N ILE A 102 8.34 -4.03 -4.20
CA ILE A 102 8.68 -4.39 -5.57
C ILE A 102 8.95 -5.90 -5.70
N ASN A 103 9.74 -6.46 -4.79
CA ASN A 103 10.10 -7.89 -4.83
C ASN A 103 8.92 -8.80 -4.50
N GLN A 104 8.02 -8.37 -3.60
CA GLN A 104 6.84 -9.14 -3.23
C GLN A 104 5.78 -9.12 -4.33
N GLY A 105 5.66 -8.02 -5.06
CA GLY A 105 4.67 -7.85 -6.12
C GLY A 105 3.23 -7.65 -5.63
N TYR A 106 3.02 -7.56 -4.31
CA TYR A 106 1.71 -7.33 -3.72
C TYR A 106 1.79 -6.52 -2.42
N THR A 107 0.62 -6.08 -1.95
CA THR A 107 0.43 -5.58 -0.58
C THR A 107 -0.85 -6.11 0.02
N LEU A 108 -1.00 -5.94 1.33
CA LEU A 108 -2.24 -6.22 2.02
C LEU A 108 -2.96 -4.88 2.22
N GLU A 109 -4.15 -4.77 1.66
CA GLU A 109 -5.01 -3.61 1.78
C GLU A 109 -6.18 -3.95 2.69
N ASN A 110 -6.37 -3.15 3.73
CA ASN A 110 -7.54 -3.31 4.59
C ASN A 110 -8.77 -2.79 3.83
N LYS A 111 -9.60 -3.72 3.36
CA LYS A 111 -10.80 -3.41 2.56
C LYS A 111 -12.06 -3.74 3.33
N LYS A 112 -13.07 -2.88 3.16
CA LYS A 112 -14.43 -3.16 3.62
C LYS A 112 -15.10 -4.12 2.63
N LEU A 113 -15.56 -5.26 3.14
CA LEU A 113 -16.26 -6.28 2.37
C LEU A 113 -17.70 -6.44 2.83
N TYR A 114 -18.58 -6.73 1.89
CA TYR A 114 -20.00 -6.97 2.10
C TYR A 114 -20.28 -8.48 2.07
N ALA A 115 -20.90 -8.98 3.13
CA ALA A 115 -21.12 -10.41 3.34
C ALA A 115 -22.55 -10.82 2.89
N VAL A 116 -22.62 -11.60 1.81
CA VAL A 116 -23.88 -12.06 1.22
C VAL A 116 -24.03 -13.58 1.42
N PRO A 117 -25.07 -14.03 2.14
CA PRO A 117 -25.27 -15.45 2.40
C PRO A 117 -25.94 -16.15 1.21
N TYR A 118 -25.30 -17.22 0.73
CA TYR A 118 -25.88 -18.19 -0.20
C TYR A 118 -26.35 -19.41 0.61
N TYR A 119 -27.52 -19.27 1.26
CA TYR A 119 -28.04 -20.27 2.21
C TYR A 119 -28.19 -21.67 1.61
N GLU A 120 -28.60 -21.78 0.35
CA GLU A 120 -28.73 -23.07 -0.35
C GLU A 120 -27.39 -23.82 -0.48
N ASN A 121 -26.29 -23.08 -0.58
CA ASN A 121 -24.94 -23.63 -0.67
C ASN A 121 -24.25 -23.77 0.70
N ARG A 122 -24.88 -23.22 1.76
CA ARG A 122 -24.30 -23.03 3.09
C ARG A 122 -22.99 -22.24 3.05
N GLU A 123 -22.95 -21.19 2.23
CA GLU A 123 -21.78 -20.33 2.02
C GLU A 123 -22.08 -18.85 2.26
N MET A 124 -21.04 -18.11 2.61
CA MET A 124 -21.03 -16.65 2.68
C MET A 124 -20.02 -16.16 1.64
N ALA A 125 -20.50 -15.38 0.67
CA ALA A 125 -19.66 -14.72 -0.30
C ALA A 125 -19.34 -13.29 0.17
N PHE A 126 -18.15 -12.81 -0.17
CA PHE A 126 -17.65 -11.51 0.20
C PHE A 126 -17.35 -10.72 -1.06
N TYR A 127 -17.95 -9.54 -1.14
CA TYR A 127 -17.82 -8.61 -2.26
C TYR A 127 -17.16 -7.32 -1.79
N ASP A 128 -16.41 -6.67 -2.68
CA ASP A 128 -15.92 -5.33 -2.43
C ASP A 128 -17.02 -4.27 -2.59
N GLU A 129 -16.69 -3.01 -2.32
CA GLU A 129 -17.65 -1.90 -2.44
C GLU A 129 -18.13 -1.62 -3.87
N HIS A 130 -17.44 -2.16 -4.87
CA HIS A 130 -17.78 -2.03 -6.28
C HIS A 130 -18.62 -3.21 -6.78
N GLY A 131 -18.95 -4.17 -5.93
CA GLY A 131 -19.74 -5.32 -6.32
C GLY A 131 -18.93 -6.52 -6.83
N SER A 132 -17.60 -6.43 -6.82
CA SER A 132 -16.75 -7.51 -7.32
C SER A 132 -16.58 -8.60 -6.27
N TYR A 133 -16.72 -9.85 -6.68
CA TYR A 133 -16.46 -10.99 -5.83
C TYR A 133 -14.99 -11.03 -5.40
N VAL A 134 -14.75 -11.25 -4.10
CA VAL A 134 -13.40 -11.38 -3.53
C VAL A 134 -13.13 -12.83 -3.14
N TYR A 135 -13.96 -13.40 -2.28
CA TYR A 135 -13.86 -14.80 -1.85
C TYR A 135 -15.18 -15.30 -1.26
N HIS A 136 -15.29 -16.60 -0.98
CA HIS A 136 -16.37 -17.16 -0.15
C HIS A 136 -15.83 -18.16 0.87
N ARG A 137 -16.65 -18.44 1.89
CA ARG A 137 -16.39 -19.49 2.88
C ARG A 137 -17.69 -20.16 3.31
N LYS A 138 -17.60 -21.30 4.00
CA LYS A 138 -18.78 -21.90 4.65
C LYS A 138 -19.37 -20.97 5.71
N LEU A 139 -20.70 -21.02 5.85
CA LEU A 139 -21.42 -20.34 6.92
C LEU A 139 -20.98 -20.90 8.27
N LYS A 140 -20.73 -20.00 9.23
CA LYS A 140 -20.52 -20.37 10.63
C LYS A 140 -21.86 -20.82 11.24
N PRO A 141 -21.85 -21.59 12.35
CA PRO A 141 -23.07 -22.08 12.99
C PRO A 141 -24.14 -21.01 13.25
N GLY A 142 -23.74 -19.81 13.68
CA GLY A 142 -24.66 -18.68 13.92
C GLY A 142 -25.14 -17.94 12.66
N GLU A 143 -24.50 -18.14 11.52
CA GLU A 143 -24.87 -17.51 10.24
C GLU A 143 -25.84 -18.37 9.42
N ASN A 144 -26.11 -19.60 9.84
CA ASN A 144 -27.08 -20.50 9.19
C ASN A 144 -28.54 -20.14 9.51
N GLN A 145 -28.78 -19.22 10.47
CA GLN A 145 -30.12 -18.84 10.88
C GLN A 145 -30.63 -17.69 10.01
N ILE A 146 -31.72 -17.91 9.28
CA ILE A 146 -32.47 -16.84 8.62
C ILE A 146 -33.13 -16.03 9.73
N THR A 147 -32.64 -14.82 9.98
CA THR A 147 -33.31 -13.92 10.92
C THR A 147 -34.53 -13.33 10.21
N ILE A 148 -35.69 -13.98 10.35
CA ILE A 148 -36.97 -13.40 9.91
C ILE A 148 -37.27 -12.23 10.85
N THR A 149 -36.89 -11.01 10.46
CA THR A 149 -37.44 -9.81 11.08
C THR A 149 -38.80 -9.55 10.44
N SER A 150 -39.83 -10.17 10.99
CA SER A 150 -41.21 -9.74 10.75
C SER A 150 -41.34 -8.30 11.27
N LYS A 151 -41.24 -7.31 10.38
CA LYS A 151 -41.78 -5.97 10.64
C LYS A 151 -43.30 -6.13 10.74
N THR A 152 -43.82 -6.32 11.95
CA THR A 152 -45.22 -6.06 12.25
C THR A 152 -45.48 -4.58 11.98
N ALA A 153 -46.44 -4.33 11.07
CA ALA A 153 -47.03 -3.04 10.78
C ALA A 153 -47.78 -2.47 12.00
#